data_AF-A0A6I5P5C1-F1
#
_entry.id   AF-A0A6I5P5C1-F1
#
_cell.length_a   1.000
_cell.length_b   1.000
_cell.length_c   1.000
_cell.angle_alpha   90.00
_cell.angle_beta   90.00
_cell.angle_gamma   90.00
#
_symmetry.space_group_name_H-M   'P 1'
#
loop_
_entity.id
_entity.type
_entity.pdbx_description
1 polymer ?
#
loop_
_entity_poly.entity_id
_entity_poly.type
_entity_poly.pdbx_seq_one_letter_code
_entity_poly.pdbx_strand_id
1 'polypeptide(L)'
;MQAQNFIAADAKLLKAAKVAPWDPVYSFLSAEQLIKLSEITESEPDKQSLKKQSIENLVLALKSAPNDIWGWNNLAVIALEEDPALAQKAAEYSVQLLPRSLNYPYYALGLTYLKLNQKNRAATAFALEGIINPKFMIADLWKTGPFLELQPDVLAAVLETYERILESPSLTTNAAQWTNRALALLSWWYQKPNYAVDESSLSPLIRAVSVADQNSDQALSILNDAGQDNAAVSLLKAWLSPEEYLSAYLSTTSLEQSEIEKLRTDILSKRDIRNWLSSTVSTPSPRFRYGLSFAYRNAAADSVTLMLRPSGLETSVLVDIMELFSPPPRQFPVLDNLIEETKDQLLGIPHPTRNNFELSSS
;
A
#
# COMPACT_ATOMS: atom_id res chain seq x y z
N MET A 1 -13.33 -27.82 -18.57
CA MET A 1 -13.09 -27.17 -19.87
C MET A 1 -12.12 -25.98 -19.76
N GLN A 2 -12.24 -25.11 -18.74
CA GLN A 2 -11.31 -23.99 -18.52
C GLN A 2 -9.85 -24.43 -18.25
N ALA A 3 -9.61 -25.43 -17.39
CA ALA A 3 -8.25 -25.91 -17.08
C ALA A 3 -7.47 -26.44 -18.31
N GLN A 4 -8.13 -27.14 -19.24
CA GLN A 4 -7.49 -27.61 -20.48
C GLN A 4 -7.07 -26.45 -21.40
N ASN A 5 -7.83 -25.35 -21.42
CA ASN A 5 -7.45 -24.15 -22.16
C ASN A 5 -6.21 -23.47 -21.55
N PHE A 6 -6.07 -23.47 -20.22
CA PHE A 6 -4.88 -22.94 -19.54
C PHE A 6 -3.62 -23.75 -19.87
N ILE A 7 -3.69 -25.08 -19.85
CA ILE A 7 -2.53 -25.94 -20.16
C ILE A 7 -2.05 -25.72 -21.61
N ALA A 8 -2.97 -25.63 -22.57
CA ALA A 8 -2.61 -25.40 -23.97
C ALA A 8 -2.09 -23.97 -24.22
N ALA A 9 -2.60 -22.97 -23.49
CA ALA A 9 -2.12 -21.59 -23.54
C ALA A 9 -0.71 -21.46 -22.94
N ASP A 10 -0.48 -22.05 -21.77
CA ASP A 10 0.82 -22.04 -21.11
C ASP A 10 1.89 -22.74 -21.96
N ALA A 11 1.59 -23.91 -22.54
CA ALA A 11 2.52 -24.60 -23.44
C ALA A 11 2.93 -23.74 -24.65
N LYS A 12 2.02 -22.90 -25.18
CA LYS A 12 2.34 -21.96 -26.26
C LYS A 12 3.22 -20.81 -25.77
N LEU A 13 2.92 -20.24 -24.59
CA LEU A 13 3.70 -19.16 -23.99
C LEU A 13 5.11 -19.61 -23.61
N LEU A 14 5.26 -20.77 -22.99
CA LEU A 14 6.55 -21.39 -22.69
C LEU A 14 7.37 -21.63 -23.96
N LYS A 15 6.72 -22.12 -25.03
CA LYS A 15 7.40 -22.28 -26.32
C LYS A 15 7.83 -20.93 -26.90
N ALA A 16 6.99 -19.90 -26.82
CA ALA A 16 7.32 -18.55 -27.28
C ALA A 16 8.51 -17.96 -26.49
N ALA A 17 8.52 -18.09 -25.16
CA ALA A 17 9.62 -17.66 -24.30
C ALA A 17 10.95 -18.35 -24.65
N LYS A 18 10.92 -19.62 -25.07
CA LYS A 18 12.12 -20.35 -25.54
C LYS A 18 12.61 -19.86 -26.90
N VAL A 19 11.71 -19.46 -27.79
CA VAL A 19 12.06 -18.98 -29.15
C VAL A 19 12.57 -17.53 -29.11
N ALA A 20 12.01 -16.70 -28.22
CA ALA A 20 12.36 -15.30 -28.05
C ALA A 20 12.74 -14.99 -26.59
N PRO A 21 13.86 -15.54 -26.08
CA PRO A 21 14.25 -15.36 -24.67
C PRO A 21 14.58 -13.91 -24.29
N TRP A 22 14.86 -13.04 -25.27
CA TRP A 22 15.06 -11.61 -25.06
C TRP A 22 13.76 -10.83 -24.85
N ASP A 23 12.60 -11.40 -25.17
CA ASP A 23 11.30 -10.76 -24.97
C ASP A 23 10.69 -11.25 -23.64
N PRO A 24 10.63 -10.39 -22.61
CA PRO A 24 10.16 -10.78 -21.28
C PRO A 24 8.65 -11.07 -21.23
N VAL A 25 7.88 -10.62 -22.24
CA VAL A 25 6.41 -10.64 -22.21
C VAL A 25 5.85 -12.05 -22.13
N TYR A 26 6.41 -13.00 -22.88
CA TYR A 26 5.91 -14.37 -22.87
C TYR A 26 6.13 -15.07 -21.53
N SER A 27 7.27 -14.81 -20.89
CA SER A 27 7.57 -15.31 -19.55
C SER A 27 6.68 -14.65 -18.49
N PHE A 28 6.44 -13.34 -18.58
CA PHE A 28 5.48 -12.68 -17.68
C PHE A 28 4.05 -13.23 -17.83
N LEU A 29 3.59 -13.43 -19.07
CA LEU A 29 2.25 -13.99 -19.33
C LEU A 29 2.13 -15.43 -18.83
N SER A 30 3.15 -16.27 -19.02
CA SER A 30 3.16 -17.65 -18.51
C SER A 30 3.10 -17.64 -16.98
N ALA A 31 3.93 -16.83 -16.31
CA ALA A 31 3.87 -16.68 -14.86
C ALA A 31 2.48 -16.23 -14.38
N GLU A 32 1.88 -15.21 -14.99
CA GLU A 32 0.54 -14.72 -14.62
C GLU A 32 -0.54 -15.81 -14.79
N GLN A 33 -0.49 -16.61 -15.85
CA GLN A 33 -1.43 -17.71 -16.06
C GLN A 33 -1.27 -18.82 -15.03
N LEU A 34 -0.02 -19.21 -14.73
CA LEU A 34 0.28 -20.23 -13.73
C LEU A 34 -0.15 -19.80 -12.33
N ILE A 35 0.01 -18.51 -11.99
CA ILE A 35 -0.47 -17.93 -10.73
C ILE A 35 -2.00 -18.05 -10.63
N LYS A 36 -2.73 -17.57 -11.64
CA LYS A 36 -4.20 -17.68 -11.69
C LYS A 36 -4.68 -19.13 -11.62
N LEU A 37 -3.98 -20.04 -12.28
CA LEU A 37 -4.29 -21.47 -12.23
C LEU A 37 -4.05 -22.05 -10.83
N SER A 38 -2.99 -21.63 -10.14
CA SER A 38 -2.68 -22.07 -8.78
C SER A 38 -3.74 -21.65 -7.76
N GLU A 39 -4.42 -20.51 -7.98
CA GLU A 39 -5.50 -20.02 -7.11
C GLU A 39 -6.76 -20.90 -7.16
N ILE A 40 -7.02 -21.55 -8.30
CA ILE A 40 -8.20 -22.41 -8.52
C ILE A 40 -7.87 -23.91 -8.44
N THR A 41 -6.62 -24.27 -8.16
CA THR A 41 -6.18 -25.67 -8.07
C THR A 41 -6.35 -26.17 -6.63
N GLU A 42 -7.15 -27.23 -6.44
CA GLU A 42 -7.46 -27.78 -5.12
C GLU A 42 -6.32 -28.63 -4.53
N SER A 43 -5.58 -29.34 -5.39
CA SER A 43 -4.47 -30.21 -5.00
C SER A 43 -3.28 -29.36 -4.56
N GLU A 44 -2.93 -29.42 -3.27
CA GLU A 44 -1.80 -28.65 -2.71
C GLU A 44 -0.46 -28.98 -3.42
N PRO A 45 -0.11 -30.25 -3.73
CA PRO A 45 1.09 -30.54 -4.50
C PRO A 45 1.13 -29.87 -5.88
N ASP A 46 -0.01 -29.85 -6.58
CA ASP A 46 -0.10 -29.23 -7.91
C ASP A 46 -0.03 -27.71 -7.81
N LYS A 47 -0.71 -27.12 -6.82
CA LYS A 47 -0.61 -25.69 -6.51
C LYS A 47 0.83 -25.26 -6.25
N GLN A 48 1.59 -26.04 -5.49
CA GLN A 48 3.00 -25.77 -5.22
C GLN A 48 3.87 -25.91 -6.47
N SER A 49 3.62 -26.92 -7.29
CA SER A 49 4.28 -27.06 -8.60
C SER A 49 4.05 -25.86 -9.51
N LEU A 50 2.81 -25.37 -9.58
CA LEU A 50 2.44 -24.19 -10.38
C LEU A 50 3.10 -22.90 -9.86
N LYS A 51 3.14 -22.70 -8.55
CA LYS A 51 3.84 -21.56 -7.94
C LYS A 51 5.33 -21.57 -8.26
N LYS A 52 6.00 -22.73 -8.12
CA LYS A 52 7.41 -22.88 -8.47
C LYS A 52 7.69 -22.54 -9.94
N GLN A 53 6.88 -23.05 -10.86
CA GLN A 53 7.01 -22.72 -12.29
C GLN A 53 6.73 -21.23 -12.57
N SER A 54 5.82 -20.61 -11.82
CA SER A 54 5.57 -19.15 -11.90
C SER A 54 6.81 -18.35 -11.49
N ILE A 55 7.46 -18.74 -10.39
CA ILE A 55 8.73 -18.15 -9.92
C ILE A 55 9.81 -18.28 -11.00
N GLU A 56 9.99 -19.47 -11.57
CA GLU A 56 10.97 -19.71 -12.64
C GLU A 56 10.75 -18.80 -13.86
N ASN A 57 9.49 -18.63 -14.27
CA ASN A 57 9.13 -17.74 -15.37
C ASN A 57 9.34 -16.25 -15.04
N LEU A 58 9.02 -15.80 -13.82
CA LEU A 58 9.31 -14.43 -13.39
C LEU A 58 10.81 -14.15 -13.40
N VAL A 59 11.62 -15.07 -12.87
CA VAL A 59 13.09 -14.96 -12.89
C VAL A 59 13.60 -14.90 -14.34
N LEU A 60 13.05 -15.70 -15.25
CA LEU A 60 13.43 -15.65 -16.67
C LEU A 60 13.07 -14.30 -17.31
N ALA A 61 11.86 -13.78 -17.06
CA ALA A 61 11.44 -12.48 -17.57
C ALA A 61 12.36 -11.35 -17.08
N LEU A 62 12.71 -11.37 -15.79
CA LEU A 62 13.53 -10.34 -15.14
C LEU A 62 15.00 -10.37 -15.57
N LYS A 63 15.50 -11.49 -16.11
CA LYS A 63 16.81 -11.49 -16.79
C LYS A 63 16.83 -10.60 -18.03
N SER A 64 15.71 -10.55 -18.76
CA SER A 64 15.57 -9.75 -19.98
C SER A 64 14.99 -8.36 -19.72
N ALA A 65 14.32 -8.16 -18.58
CA ALA A 65 13.79 -6.88 -18.12
C ALA A 65 14.17 -6.57 -16.65
N PRO A 66 15.46 -6.35 -16.36
CA PRO A 66 15.93 -6.17 -14.98
C PRO A 66 15.42 -4.90 -14.30
N ASN A 67 14.82 -3.97 -15.05
CA ASN A 67 14.26 -2.72 -14.52
C ASN A 67 12.72 -2.77 -14.39
N ASP A 68 12.09 -3.94 -14.57
CA ASP A 68 10.64 -4.09 -14.35
C ASP A 68 10.31 -4.17 -12.85
N ILE A 69 9.92 -3.03 -12.29
CA ILE A 69 9.50 -2.90 -10.88
C ILE A 69 8.40 -3.90 -10.51
N TRP A 70 7.42 -4.11 -11.39
CA TRP A 70 6.26 -4.95 -11.09
C TRP A 70 6.63 -6.43 -11.13
N GLY A 71 7.51 -6.83 -12.04
CA GLY A 71 8.06 -8.18 -12.07
C GLY A 71 8.83 -8.49 -10.78
N TRP A 72 9.71 -7.58 -10.32
CA TRP A 72 10.42 -7.75 -9.05
C TRP A 72 9.48 -7.79 -7.85
N ASN A 73 8.48 -6.91 -7.79
CA ASN A 73 7.46 -6.93 -6.74
C ASN A 73 6.67 -8.25 -6.74
N ASN A 74 6.23 -8.73 -7.90
CA ASN A 74 5.48 -9.98 -7.99
C ASN A 74 6.34 -11.16 -7.56
N LEU A 75 7.62 -11.19 -7.97
CA LEU A 75 8.57 -12.21 -7.54
C LEU A 75 8.76 -12.20 -6.03
N ALA A 76 8.91 -11.01 -5.42
CA ALA A 76 9.02 -10.87 -3.97
C ALA A 76 7.82 -11.48 -3.22
N VAL A 77 6.60 -11.18 -3.68
CA VAL A 77 5.38 -11.67 -3.04
C VAL A 77 5.24 -13.19 -3.17
N ILE A 78 5.43 -13.73 -4.37
CA ILE A 78 5.18 -15.16 -4.61
C ILE A 78 6.30 -16.06 -4.07
N ALA A 79 7.54 -15.57 -4.04
CA ALA A 79 8.68 -16.32 -3.50
C ALA A 79 8.73 -16.31 -1.96
N LEU A 80 7.94 -15.46 -1.28
CA LEU A 80 8.04 -15.22 0.17
C LEU A 80 8.02 -16.50 1.02
N GLU A 81 7.17 -17.47 0.68
CA GLU A 81 7.05 -18.73 1.42
C GLU A 81 7.98 -19.83 0.89
N GLU A 82 8.29 -19.82 -0.41
CA GLU A 82 9.04 -20.88 -1.08
C GLU A 82 10.56 -20.69 -1.00
N ASP A 83 11.02 -19.44 -1.16
CA ASP A 83 12.42 -19.04 -1.14
C ASP A 83 12.53 -17.60 -0.57
N PRO A 84 12.56 -17.44 0.76
CA PRO A 84 12.66 -16.14 1.40
C PRO A 84 13.91 -15.34 0.99
N ALA A 85 15.01 -16.00 0.62
CA ALA A 85 16.22 -15.32 0.18
C ALA A 85 16.03 -14.70 -1.22
N LEU A 86 15.39 -15.43 -2.14
CA LEU A 86 15.00 -14.89 -3.44
C LEU A 86 13.98 -13.76 -3.29
N ALA A 87 13.00 -13.94 -2.39
CA ALA A 87 12.01 -12.91 -2.08
C ALA A 87 12.69 -11.62 -1.57
N GLN A 88 13.72 -11.75 -0.73
CA GLN A 88 14.43 -10.61 -0.15
C GLN A 88 15.08 -9.82 -1.27
N LYS A 89 15.88 -10.51 -2.10
CA LYS A 89 16.55 -9.89 -3.24
C LYS A 89 15.55 -9.19 -4.18
N ALA A 90 14.43 -9.84 -4.47
CA ALA A 90 13.40 -9.27 -5.34
C ALA A 90 12.73 -8.04 -4.73
N ALA A 91 12.45 -8.05 -3.42
CA ALA A 91 11.89 -6.91 -2.71
C ALA A 91 12.87 -5.74 -2.65
N GLU A 92 14.16 -6.00 -2.40
CA GLU A 92 15.24 -5.01 -2.40
C GLU A 92 15.41 -4.33 -3.77
N TYR A 93 15.30 -5.11 -4.86
CA TYR A 93 15.34 -4.55 -6.21
C TYR A 93 14.10 -3.71 -6.52
N SER A 94 12.92 -4.16 -6.08
CA SER A 94 11.67 -3.40 -6.24
C SER A 94 11.74 -2.01 -5.59
N VAL A 95 12.24 -1.92 -4.35
CA VAL A 95 12.38 -0.64 -3.63
C VAL A 95 13.53 0.23 -4.14
N GLN A 96 14.54 -0.34 -4.82
CA GLN A 96 15.56 0.44 -5.51
C GLN A 96 15.01 1.13 -6.76
N LEU A 97 14.14 0.45 -7.51
CA LEU A 97 13.62 0.95 -8.77
C LEU A 97 12.48 1.96 -8.59
N LEU A 98 11.59 1.77 -7.61
CA LEU A 98 10.51 2.71 -7.31
C LEU A 98 10.30 2.89 -5.80
N PRO A 99 11.11 3.77 -5.15
CA PRO A 99 11.10 3.95 -3.70
C PRO A 99 9.81 4.51 -3.12
N ARG A 100 8.89 5.06 -3.92
CA ARG A 100 7.57 5.54 -3.44
C ARG A 100 6.40 4.82 -4.10
N SER A 101 6.60 3.55 -4.47
CA SER A 101 5.51 2.74 -5.03
C SER A 101 4.41 2.54 -3.99
N LEU A 102 3.18 2.83 -4.38
CA LEU A 102 2.00 2.59 -3.55
C LEU A 102 1.46 1.15 -3.71
N ASN A 103 2.30 0.22 -4.17
CA ASN A 103 1.98 -1.21 -4.24
C ASN A 103 2.67 -2.03 -3.15
N TYR A 104 3.02 -1.36 -2.04
CA TYR A 104 3.52 -1.98 -0.82
C TYR A 104 4.84 -2.76 -0.95
N PRO A 105 5.86 -2.28 -1.71
CA PRO A 105 7.11 -3.02 -1.85
C PRO A 105 7.91 -3.08 -0.54
N TYR A 106 7.80 -2.08 0.35
CA TYR A 106 8.46 -2.14 1.64
C TYR A 106 7.72 -3.03 2.63
N TYR A 107 6.41 -3.15 2.51
CA TYR A 107 5.67 -4.19 3.24
C TYR A 107 6.15 -5.60 2.83
N ALA A 108 6.30 -5.87 1.54
CA ALA A 108 6.85 -7.14 1.04
C ALA A 108 8.28 -7.38 1.56
N LEU A 109 9.12 -6.34 1.56
CA LEU A 109 10.47 -6.39 2.11
C LEU A 109 10.48 -6.70 3.61
N GLY A 110 9.65 -6.00 4.39
CA GLY A 110 9.56 -6.20 5.84
C GLY A 110 9.03 -7.60 6.20
N LEU A 111 8.05 -8.12 5.46
CA LEU A 111 7.60 -9.50 5.59
C LEU A 111 8.72 -10.50 5.33
N THR A 112 9.54 -10.24 4.31
CA THR A 112 10.67 -11.10 4.00
C THR A 112 11.73 -11.08 5.10
N TYR A 113 12.06 -9.89 5.62
CA TYR A 113 12.94 -9.76 6.77
C TYR A 113 12.40 -10.47 8.02
N LEU A 114 11.08 -10.45 8.26
CA LEU A 114 10.47 -11.25 9.33
C LEU A 114 10.67 -12.75 9.12
N LYS A 115 10.45 -13.27 7.90
CA LYS A 115 10.70 -14.69 7.58
C LYS A 115 12.15 -15.11 7.80
N LEU A 116 13.08 -14.19 7.59
CA LEU A 116 14.51 -14.38 7.80
C LEU A 116 14.99 -14.01 9.22
N ASN A 117 14.07 -13.77 10.16
CA ASN A 117 14.35 -13.38 11.55
C ASN A 117 15.16 -12.08 11.71
N GLN A 118 15.10 -11.17 10.74
CA GLN A 118 15.78 -9.87 10.73
C GLN A 118 14.86 -8.76 11.26
N LYS A 119 14.42 -8.87 12.52
CA LYS A 119 13.37 -8.01 13.12
C LYS A 119 13.64 -6.50 12.99
N ASN A 120 14.88 -6.04 13.19
CA ASN A 120 15.23 -4.61 13.07
C ASN A 120 15.11 -4.08 11.64
N ARG A 121 15.55 -4.87 10.65
CA ARG A 121 15.39 -4.51 9.23
C ARG A 121 13.92 -4.55 8.83
N ALA A 122 13.14 -5.49 9.36
CA ALA A 122 11.70 -5.54 9.15
C ALA A 122 11.01 -4.28 9.67
N ALA A 123 11.29 -3.87 10.92
CA ALA A 123 10.76 -2.64 11.50
C ALA A 123 11.09 -1.41 10.64
N THR A 124 12.35 -1.31 10.19
CA THR A 124 12.80 -0.22 9.30
C THR A 124 12.02 -0.20 7.97
N ALA A 125 11.86 -1.36 7.33
CA ALA A 125 11.09 -1.47 6.09
C ALA A 125 9.62 -1.07 6.31
N PHE A 126 8.98 -1.54 7.38
CA PHE A 126 7.61 -1.14 7.70
C PHE A 126 7.49 0.36 8.01
N ALA A 127 8.49 0.97 8.63
CA ALA A 127 8.51 2.42 8.86
C ALA A 127 8.58 3.18 7.54
N LEU A 128 9.42 2.74 6.59
CA LEU A 128 9.45 3.32 5.25
C LEU A 128 8.10 3.21 4.53
N GLU A 129 7.42 2.06 4.62
CA GLU A 129 6.06 1.90 4.08
C GLU A 129 5.08 2.89 4.75
N GLY A 130 5.14 3.06 6.07
CA GLY A 130 4.30 4.00 6.82
C GLY A 130 4.58 5.47 6.49
N ILE A 131 5.82 5.82 6.16
CA ILE A 131 6.18 7.19 5.73
C ILE A 131 5.66 7.45 4.31
N ILE A 132 5.73 6.47 3.41
CA ILE A 132 5.27 6.64 2.02
C ILE A 132 3.75 6.61 1.93
N ASN A 133 3.14 5.76 2.74
CA ASN A 133 1.73 5.43 2.71
C ASN A 133 1.18 5.39 4.15
N PRO A 134 0.94 6.54 4.79
CA PRO A 134 0.57 6.60 6.22
C PRO A 134 -0.68 5.80 6.59
N LYS A 135 -1.59 5.50 5.66
CA LYS A 135 -2.71 4.59 5.92
C LYS A 135 -2.28 3.16 6.24
N PHE A 136 -1.09 2.73 5.82
CA PHE A 136 -0.51 1.45 6.21
C PHE A 136 -0.39 1.34 7.73
N MET A 137 -0.10 2.45 8.42
CA MET A 137 0.04 2.47 9.87
C MET A 137 -1.28 2.23 10.59
N ILE A 138 -2.44 2.29 9.95
CA ILE A 138 -3.72 2.04 10.61
C ILE A 138 -4.40 0.75 10.14
N ALA A 139 -3.68 -0.08 9.37
CA ALA A 139 -4.17 -1.38 8.91
C ALA A 139 -4.34 -2.37 10.07
N ASP A 140 -5.29 -3.28 9.95
CA ASP A 140 -5.64 -4.23 11.01
C ASP A 140 -4.53 -5.25 11.33
N LEU A 141 -3.58 -5.45 10.41
CA LEU A 141 -2.41 -6.31 10.63
C LEU A 141 -1.65 -5.95 11.92
N TRP A 142 -1.62 -4.67 12.28
CA TRP A 142 -0.93 -4.15 13.47
C TRP A 142 -1.53 -4.62 14.80
N LYS A 143 -2.72 -5.24 14.77
CA LYS A 143 -3.41 -5.79 15.94
C LYS A 143 -3.05 -7.25 16.21
N THR A 144 -2.19 -7.87 15.39
CA THR A 144 -1.97 -9.33 15.44
C THR A 144 -0.50 -9.73 15.29
N GLY A 145 -0.18 -10.91 15.82
CA GLY A 145 1.09 -11.61 15.55
C GLY A 145 2.35 -10.78 15.79
N PRO A 146 3.41 -10.95 14.97
CA PRO A 146 4.66 -10.22 15.13
C PRO A 146 4.54 -8.71 14.86
N PHE A 147 3.47 -8.26 14.19
CA PHE A 147 3.24 -6.85 13.92
C PHE A 147 2.87 -6.08 15.19
N LEU A 148 2.08 -6.67 16.08
CA LEU A 148 1.71 -6.02 17.35
C LEU A 148 2.94 -5.65 18.19
N GLU A 149 3.95 -6.52 18.19
CA GLU A 149 5.21 -6.25 18.91
C GLU A 149 6.07 -5.17 18.24
N LEU A 150 6.02 -5.08 16.91
CA LEU A 150 6.79 -4.11 16.14
C LEU A 150 6.13 -2.74 16.06
N GLN A 151 4.82 -2.68 16.25
CA GLN A 151 4.00 -1.50 16.02
C GLN A 151 4.52 -0.24 16.75
N PRO A 152 4.93 -0.28 18.04
CA PRO A 152 5.35 0.92 18.73
C PRO A 152 6.62 1.53 18.14
N ASP A 153 7.61 0.69 17.82
CA ASP A 153 8.90 1.13 17.26
C ASP A 153 8.72 1.65 15.83
N VAL A 154 7.91 0.97 15.03
CA VAL A 154 7.59 1.42 13.67
C VAL A 154 6.85 2.75 13.68
N LEU A 155 5.85 2.90 14.55
CA LEU A 155 5.10 4.14 14.67
C LEU A 155 5.99 5.30 15.13
N ALA A 156 6.85 5.08 16.12
CA ALA A 156 7.79 6.10 16.59
C ALA A 156 8.69 6.58 15.44
N ALA A 157 9.31 5.66 14.71
CA ALA A 157 10.17 5.99 13.57
C ALA A 157 9.44 6.78 12.46
N VAL A 158 8.16 6.45 12.19
CA VAL A 158 7.33 7.17 11.22
C VAL A 158 7.07 8.61 11.68
N LEU A 159 6.64 8.80 12.93
CA LEU A 159 6.28 10.12 13.47
C LEU A 159 7.51 11.03 13.58
N GLU A 160 8.62 10.51 14.12
CA GLU A 160 9.90 11.24 14.20
C GLU A 160 10.41 11.64 12.81
N THR A 161 10.22 10.78 11.79
CA THR A 161 10.61 11.13 10.43
C THR A 161 9.76 12.27 9.87
N TYR A 162 8.46 12.34 10.18
CA TYR A 162 7.62 13.46 9.77
C TYR A 162 8.02 14.78 10.45
N GLU A 163 8.37 14.77 11.73
CA GLU A 163 8.93 15.96 12.40
C GLU A 163 10.21 16.43 11.71
N ARG A 164 11.16 15.51 11.47
CA ARG A 164 12.40 15.84 10.75
C ARG A 164 12.16 16.41 9.35
N ILE A 165 11.12 15.94 8.66
CA ILE A 165 10.72 16.50 7.35
C ILE A 165 10.22 17.93 7.52
N LEU A 166 9.36 18.20 8.52
CA LEU A 166 8.80 19.53 8.80
C LEU A 166 9.86 20.55 9.22
N GLU A 167 10.95 20.11 9.83
CA GLU A 167 12.11 20.93 10.18
C GLU A 167 12.98 21.32 8.97
N SER A 168 12.74 20.72 7.80
CA SER A 168 13.58 20.94 6.62
C SER A 168 13.35 22.34 6.00
N PRO A 169 14.41 23.15 5.82
CA PRO A 169 14.28 24.50 5.25
C PRO A 169 13.93 24.51 3.75
N SER A 170 14.06 23.37 3.07
CA SER A 170 13.75 23.22 1.64
C SER A 170 12.35 22.64 1.39
N LEU A 171 11.53 22.50 2.43
CA LEU A 171 10.20 21.94 2.32
C LEU A 171 9.25 22.91 1.58
N THR A 172 8.63 22.41 0.51
CA THR A 172 7.59 23.18 -0.21
C THR A 172 6.29 23.21 0.59
N THR A 173 5.43 24.21 0.35
CA THR A 173 4.14 24.33 1.04
C THR A 173 3.26 23.08 0.91
N ASN A 174 3.17 22.49 -0.28
CA ASN A 174 2.36 21.27 -0.49
C ASN A 174 2.94 20.06 0.26
N ALA A 175 4.26 19.96 0.33
CA ALA A 175 4.94 18.91 1.08
C ALA A 175 4.73 19.10 2.59
N ALA A 176 4.85 20.34 3.09
CA ALA A 176 4.57 20.68 4.49
C ALA A 176 3.14 20.36 4.89
N GLN A 177 2.15 20.75 4.08
CA GLN A 177 0.74 20.46 4.33
C GLN A 177 0.46 18.96 4.35
N TRP A 178 1.00 18.21 3.40
CA TRP A 178 0.85 16.76 3.37
C TRP A 178 1.48 16.08 4.59
N THR A 179 2.71 16.47 4.96
CA THR A 179 3.42 15.91 6.11
C THR A 179 2.72 16.25 7.41
N ASN A 180 2.32 17.50 7.61
CA ASN A 180 1.61 17.95 8.80
C ASN A 180 0.26 17.23 8.95
N ARG A 181 -0.46 17.01 7.84
CA ARG A 181 -1.68 16.19 7.83
C ARG A 181 -1.43 14.75 8.24
N ALA A 182 -0.42 14.09 7.69
CA ALA A 182 -0.07 12.72 8.02
C ALA A 182 0.32 12.58 9.50
N LEU A 183 1.15 13.51 9.99
CA LEU A 183 1.55 13.59 11.40
C LEU A 183 0.33 13.79 12.30
N ALA A 184 -0.56 14.75 12.00
CA ALA A 184 -1.75 15.02 12.78
C ALA A 184 -2.67 13.80 12.90
N LEU A 185 -2.95 13.13 11.78
CA LEU A 185 -3.84 11.96 11.77
C LEU A 185 -3.24 10.77 12.50
N LEU A 186 -1.96 10.46 12.31
CA LEU A 186 -1.34 9.33 13.01
C LEU A 186 -1.18 9.59 14.50
N SER A 187 -0.79 10.82 14.88
CA SER A 187 -0.72 11.24 16.27
C SER A 187 -2.09 11.16 16.95
N TRP A 188 -3.15 11.61 16.26
CA TRP A 188 -4.52 11.46 16.73
C TRP A 188 -4.95 9.99 16.81
N TRP A 189 -4.70 9.17 15.77
CA TRP A 189 -5.09 7.76 15.73
C TRP A 189 -4.50 6.98 16.90
N TYR A 190 -3.24 7.27 17.23
CA TYR A 190 -2.48 6.57 18.27
C TYR A 190 -2.39 7.30 19.61
N GLN A 191 -3.16 8.37 19.79
CA GLN A 191 -3.21 9.17 21.02
C GLN A 191 -1.81 9.62 21.48
N LYS A 192 -1.04 10.19 20.54
CA LYS A 192 0.30 10.74 20.76
C LYS A 192 0.26 12.27 20.67
N PRO A 193 -0.10 13.00 21.75
CA PRO A 193 -0.29 14.45 21.69
C PRO A 193 1.01 15.27 21.68
N ASN A 194 2.19 14.62 21.80
CA ASN A 194 3.46 15.31 21.98
C ASN A 194 4.06 15.87 20.67
N TYR A 195 3.45 15.60 19.53
CA TYR A 195 3.94 16.02 18.22
C TYR A 195 3.38 17.39 17.86
N ALA A 196 4.25 18.33 17.46
CA ALA A 196 3.84 19.67 17.09
C ALA A 196 3.12 19.67 15.73
N VAL A 197 1.79 19.83 15.76
CA VAL A 197 0.95 19.91 14.56
C VAL A 197 0.54 21.37 14.32
N ASP A 198 0.76 21.88 13.11
CA ASP A 198 0.23 23.17 12.71
C ASP A 198 -1.26 23.04 12.34
N GLU A 199 -2.16 23.25 13.31
CA GLU A 199 -3.60 23.15 13.08
C GLU A 199 -4.12 24.10 12.00
N SER A 200 -3.44 25.23 11.77
CA SER A 200 -3.87 26.22 10.78
C SER A 200 -3.70 25.72 9.35
N SER A 201 -2.81 24.75 9.13
CA SER A 201 -2.57 24.13 7.83
C SER A 201 -3.52 22.95 7.53
N LEU A 202 -4.30 22.50 8.51
CA LEU A 202 -5.17 21.33 8.37
C LEU A 202 -6.51 21.71 7.72
N SER A 203 -7.02 20.83 6.88
CA SER A 203 -8.37 21.02 6.32
C SER A 203 -9.43 20.90 7.43
N PRO A 204 -10.61 21.52 7.24
CA PRO A 204 -11.70 21.44 8.22
C PRO A 204 -12.09 20.00 8.57
N LEU A 205 -12.08 19.10 7.58
CA LEU A 205 -12.34 17.67 7.79
C LEU A 205 -11.36 17.05 8.78
N ILE A 206 -10.06 17.29 8.61
CA ILE A 206 -9.02 16.71 9.47
C ILE A 206 -9.12 17.29 10.88
N ARG A 207 -9.30 18.62 11.01
CA ARG A 207 -9.50 19.28 12.31
C ARG A 207 -10.71 18.72 13.04
N ALA A 208 -11.83 18.50 12.34
CA ALA A 208 -13.03 17.92 12.92
C ALA A 208 -12.79 16.48 13.39
N VAL A 209 -12.12 15.65 12.60
CA VAL A 209 -11.74 14.28 13.00
C VAL A 209 -10.89 14.29 14.28
N SER A 210 -9.89 15.19 14.36
CA SER A 210 -8.97 15.26 15.51
C SER A 210 -9.65 15.58 16.84
N VAL A 211 -10.80 16.29 16.82
CA VAL A 211 -11.54 16.67 18.04
C VAL A 211 -12.82 15.84 18.26
N ALA A 212 -13.23 15.02 17.28
CA ALA A 212 -14.50 14.30 17.29
C ALA A 212 -14.67 13.36 18.50
N ASP A 213 -13.58 12.79 19.03
CA ASP A 213 -13.62 11.94 20.21
C ASP A 213 -13.90 12.70 21.51
N GLN A 214 -13.50 13.97 21.55
CA GLN A 214 -13.51 14.78 22.77
C GLN A 214 -14.73 15.71 22.80
N ASN A 215 -15.11 16.24 21.64
CA ASN A 215 -16.18 17.21 21.52
C ASN A 215 -16.83 17.14 20.12
N SER A 216 -17.93 16.38 20.03
CA SER A 216 -18.70 16.22 18.80
C SER A 216 -19.30 17.54 18.29
N ASP A 217 -19.72 18.42 19.19
CA ASP A 217 -20.34 19.70 18.84
C ASP A 217 -19.31 20.66 18.22
N GLN A 218 -18.09 20.67 18.77
CA GLN A 218 -16.98 21.41 18.19
C GLN A 218 -16.59 20.85 16.81
N ALA A 219 -16.50 19.53 16.65
CA ALA A 219 -16.25 18.92 15.35
C ALA A 219 -17.32 19.33 14.33
N LEU A 220 -18.59 19.31 14.72
CA LEU A 220 -19.70 19.71 13.86
C LEU A 220 -19.65 21.20 13.50
N SER A 221 -19.33 22.08 14.46
CA SER A 221 -19.13 23.52 14.19
C SER A 221 -18.04 23.76 13.14
N ILE A 222 -16.88 23.10 13.28
CA ILE A 222 -15.77 23.21 12.30
C ILE A 222 -16.25 22.87 10.89
N LEU A 223 -17.05 21.80 10.75
CA LEU A 223 -17.56 21.35 9.45
C LEU A 223 -18.67 22.27 8.89
N ASN A 224 -19.46 22.91 9.75
CA ASN A 224 -20.51 23.83 9.33
C ASN A 224 -19.93 25.18 8.91
N ASP A 225 -18.97 25.70 9.67
CA ASP A 225 -18.32 26.99 9.40
C ASP A 225 -17.49 26.97 8.10
N ALA A 226 -16.94 25.81 7.74
CA ALA A 226 -16.16 25.64 6.52
C ALA A 226 -16.97 25.84 5.23
N GLY A 227 -18.30 25.66 5.28
CA GLY A 227 -19.18 25.74 4.10
C GLY A 227 -18.86 24.73 2.98
N GLN A 228 -17.98 23.76 3.24
CA GLN A 228 -17.64 22.69 2.30
C GLN A 228 -18.65 21.56 2.42
N ASP A 229 -19.33 21.23 1.33
CA ASP A 229 -20.25 20.10 1.27
C ASP A 229 -19.74 19.11 0.22
N ASN A 230 -19.01 18.11 0.69
CA ASN A 230 -18.56 16.98 -0.10
C ASN A 230 -18.90 15.68 0.66
N ALA A 231 -18.90 14.55 -0.05
CA ALA A 231 -19.32 13.27 0.52
C ALA A 231 -18.61 12.91 1.83
N ALA A 232 -17.31 13.22 1.96
CA ALA A 232 -16.54 12.96 3.18
C ALA A 232 -17.02 13.80 4.37
N VAL A 233 -17.30 15.10 4.14
CA VAL A 233 -17.86 16.00 5.15
C VAL A 233 -19.28 15.58 5.52
N SER A 234 -20.14 15.29 4.55
CA SER A 234 -21.52 14.87 4.81
C SER A 234 -21.56 13.54 5.57
N LEU A 235 -20.66 12.60 5.25
CA LEU A 235 -20.51 11.33 5.98
C LEU A 235 -20.09 11.56 7.43
N LEU A 236 -19.10 12.44 7.68
CA LEU A 236 -18.69 12.74 9.05
C LEU A 236 -19.79 13.47 9.84
N LYS A 237 -20.53 14.39 9.22
CA LYS A 237 -21.70 15.02 9.85
C LYS A 237 -22.79 14.00 10.20
N ALA A 238 -23.09 13.06 9.30
CA ALA A 238 -24.00 11.95 9.53
C ALA A 238 -23.55 11.05 10.69
N TRP A 239 -22.25 10.88 10.88
CA TRP A 239 -21.72 10.17 12.04
C TRP A 239 -21.81 11.00 13.33
N LEU A 240 -21.43 12.27 13.30
CA LEU A 240 -21.43 13.16 14.47
C LEU A 240 -22.85 13.40 15.02
N SER A 241 -23.80 13.75 14.15
CA SER A 241 -25.21 14.00 14.49
C SER A 241 -26.15 13.20 13.56
N PRO A 242 -26.36 11.90 13.86
CA PRO A 242 -27.17 11.03 13.01
C PRO A 242 -28.62 11.49 12.83
N GLU A 243 -29.22 12.06 13.87
CA GLU A 243 -30.62 12.51 13.84
C GLU A 243 -30.85 13.64 12.83
N GLU A 244 -29.84 14.46 12.58
CA GLU A 244 -29.93 15.61 11.69
C GLU A 244 -29.46 15.28 10.27
N TYR A 245 -28.34 14.56 10.13
CA TYR A 245 -27.65 14.44 8.84
C TYR A 245 -27.74 13.06 8.19
N LEU A 246 -28.05 11.98 8.94
CA LEU A 246 -27.97 10.62 8.40
C LEU A 246 -28.96 10.37 7.26
N SER A 247 -30.21 10.78 7.42
CA SER A 247 -31.25 10.57 6.39
C SER A 247 -30.93 11.28 5.08
N ALA A 248 -30.36 12.50 5.16
CA ALA A 248 -29.95 13.27 3.99
C ALA A 248 -28.71 12.66 3.31
N TYR A 249 -27.75 12.18 4.09
CA TYR A 249 -26.58 11.49 3.53
C TYR A 249 -26.99 10.19 2.81
N LEU A 250 -27.84 9.35 3.43
CA LEU A 250 -28.27 8.08 2.85
C LEU A 250 -29.16 8.24 1.61
N SER A 251 -29.79 9.39 1.39
CA SER A 251 -30.60 9.64 0.18
C SER A 251 -29.78 10.08 -1.03
N THR A 252 -28.53 10.50 -0.82
CA THR A 252 -27.63 11.03 -1.86
C THR A 252 -26.56 10.02 -2.29
N THR A 253 -26.37 8.94 -1.54
CA THR A 253 -25.40 7.90 -1.85
C THR A 253 -25.88 6.95 -2.95
N SER A 254 -24.95 6.40 -3.73
CA SER A 254 -25.22 5.42 -4.79
C SER A 254 -25.06 3.97 -4.33
N LEU A 255 -25.04 3.73 -3.02
CA LEU A 255 -24.86 2.42 -2.40
C LEU A 255 -26.10 1.53 -2.57
N GLU A 256 -25.91 0.22 -2.56
CA GLU A 256 -27.03 -0.74 -2.56
C GLU A 256 -27.78 -0.72 -1.21
N GLN A 257 -29.05 -1.14 -1.20
CA GLN A 257 -29.87 -1.10 0.02
C GLN A 257 -29.27 -1.90 1.19
N SER A 258 -28.60 -3.02 0.90
CA SER A 258 -27.90 -3.84 1.90
C SER A 258 -26.71 -3.09 2.52
N GLU A 259 -25.96 -2.34 1.71
CA GLU A 259 -24.84 -1.51 2.13
C GLU A 259 -25.31 -0.29 2.93
N ILE A 260 -26.43 0.33 2.52
CA ILE A 260 -27.08 1.42 3.25
C ILE A 260 -27.46 0.99 4.67
N GLU A 261 -28.10 -0.18 4.82
CA GLU A 261 -28.50 -0.66 6.16
C GLU A 261 -27.30 -1.05 7.02
N LYS A 262 -26.24 -1.62 6.41
CA LYS A 262 -24.98 -1.86 7.11
C LYS A 262 -24.35 -0.54 7.59
N LEU A 263 -24.25 0.45 6.71
CA LEU A 263 -23.67 1.76 7.05
C LEU A 263 -24.49 2.48 8.13
N ARG A 264 -25.83 2.46 8.02
CA ARG A 264 -26.75 2.97 9.05
C ARG A 264 -26.48 2.31 10.40
N THR A 265 -26.42 0.97 10.42
CA THR A 265 -26.16 0.21 11.65
C THR A 265 -24.80 0.56 12.25
N ASP A 266 -23.76 0.66 11.42
CA ASP A 266 -22.42 1.04 11.85
C ASP A 266 -22.36 2.45 12.44
N ILE A 267 -22.98 3.44 11.79
CA ILE A 267 -23.04 4.84 12.27
C ILE A 267 -23.75 4.95 13.63
N LEU A 268 -24.84 4.21 13.82
CA LEU A 268 -25.62 4.27 15.06
C LEU A 268 -24.98 3.48 16.21
N SER A 269 -24.30 2.37 15.92
CA SER A 269 -23.74 1.47 16.95
C SER A 269 -22.28 1.76 17.32
N LYS A 270 -21.46 2.30 16.41
CA LYS A 270 -20.02 2.54 16.62
C LYS A 270 -19.78 4.02 16.90
N ARG A 271 -19.88 4.40 18.18
CA ARG A 271 -19.74 5.81 18.64
C ARG A 271 -18.32 6.25 19.01
N ASP A 272 -17.36 5.33 19.02
CA ASP A 272 -15.94 5.66 18.98
C ASP A 272 -15.52 5.81 17.52
N ILE A 273 -14.97 6.98 17.14
CA ILE A 273 -14.73 7.28 15.72
C ILE A 273 -13.60 6.42 15.14
N ARG A 274 -12.59 6.02 15.93
CA ARG A 274 -11.50 5.15 15.43
C ARG A 274 -12.05 3.76 15.12
N ASN A 275 -12.86 3.21 16.03
CA ASN A 275 -13.55 1.94 15.85
C ASN A 275 -14.54 1.99 14.68
N TRP A 276 -15.24 3.11 14.49
CA TRP A 276 -16.10 3.32 13.33
C TRP A 276 -15.28 3.39 12.04
N LEU A 277 -14.23 4.22 11.98
CA LEU A 277 -13.37 4.31 10.81
C LEU A 277 -12.73 2.95 10.47
N SER A 278 -12.37 2.13 11.45
CA SER A 278 -11.86 0.76 11.20
C SER A 278 -12.94 -0.31 11.04
N SER A 279 -14.22 0.06 10.97
CA SER A 279 -15.32 -0.91 11.04
C SER A 279 -15.52 -1.74 9.78
N THR A 280 -15.14 -1.17 8.64
CA THR A 280 -15.31 -1.74 7.32
C THR A 280 -13.98 -1.71 6.63
N VAL A 281 -13.42 -2.89 6.42
CA VAL A 281 -12.15 -3.07 5.74
C VAL A 281 -12.34 -3.77 4.40
N SER A 282 -11.42 -3.52 3.49
CA SER A 282 -11.35 -4.20 2.21
C SER A 282 -9.90 -4.48 1.85
N THR A 283 -9.67 -5.49 1.03
CA THR A 283 -8.39 -5.59 0.32
C THR A 283 -8.28 -4.40 -0.64
N PRO A 284 -7.21 -3.60 -0.59
CA PRO A 284 -7.11 -2.42 -1.43
C PRO A 284 -7.21 -2.80 -2.92
N SER A 285 -7.82 -1.94 -3.75
CA SER A 285 -8.11 -2.26 -5.15
C SER A 285 -6.82 -2.58 -5.95
N PRO A 286 -6.86 -3.58 -6.85
CA PRO A 286 -5.71 -3.89 -7.71
C PRO A 286 -5.35 -2.68 -8.57
N ARG A 287 -4.05 -2.50 -8.84
CA ARG A 287 -3.56 -1.50 -9.79
C ARG A 287 -3.32 -2.16 -11.13
N PHE A 288 -3.61 -1.43 -12.20
CA PHE A 288 -3.41 -1.91 -13.56
C PHE A 288 -2.14 -1.35 -14.17
N ARG A 289 -1.46 -2.18 -14.96
CA ARG A 289 -0.30 -1.78 -15.76
C ARG A 289 -0.82 -1.27 -17.10
N TYR A 290 -0.36 -0.09 -17.52
CA TYR A 290 -0.74 0.50 -18.81
C TYR A 290 0.50 0.81 -19.65
N GLY A 291 0.34 0.82 -20.98
CA GLY A 291 1.38 1.23 -21.93
C GLY A 291 2.55 0.24 -22.06
N LEU A 292 2.37 -1.01 -21.64
CA LEU A 292 3.42 -2.02 -21.70
C LEU A 292 3.75 -2.41 -23.14
N SER A 293 2.78 -2.36 -24.06
CA SER A 293 3.03 -2.61 -25.47
C SER A 293 4.05 -1.65 -26.08
N PHE A 294 4.08 -0.39 -25.62
CA PHE A 294 5.11 0.57 -26.02
C PHE A 294 6.46 0.27 -25.37
N ALA A 295 6.48 -0.02 -24.07
CA ALA A 295 7.71 -0.29 -23.32
C ALA A 295 8.43 -1.54 -23.85
N TYR A 296 7.68 -2.61 -24.13
CA TYR A 296 8.22 -3.89 -24.60
C TYR A 296 8.21 -4.06 -26.12
N ARG A 297 7.60 -3.12 -26.86
CA ARG A 297 7.40 -3.23 -28.31
C ARG A 297 6.69 -4.52 -28.72
N ASN A 298 5.76 -4.98 -27.88
CA ASN A 298 5.02 -6.21 -28.06
C ASN A 298 3.55 -6.00 -27.64
N ALA A 299 2.62 -6.14 -28.58
CA ALA A 299 1.19 -5.91 -28.33
C ALA A 299 0.61 -6.85 -27.25
N ALA A 300 1.17 -8.06 -27.08
CA ALA A 300 0.74 -8.99 -26.04
C ALA A 300 1.08 -8.48 -24.62
N ALA A 301 1.99 -7.51 -24.49
CA ALA A 301 2.38 -6.95 -23.21
C ALA A 301 1.23 -6.24 -22.49
N ASP A 302 0.23 -5.72 -23.22
CA ASP A 302 -0.96 -5.12 -22.61
C ASP A 302 -1.84 -6.15 -21.87
N SER A 303 -1.59 -7.44 -22.08
CA SER A 303 -2.21 -8.53 -21.31
C SER A 303 -1.45 -8.89 -20.02
N VAL A 304 -0.27 -8.30 -19.78
CA VAL A 304 0.46 -8.46 -18.52
C VAL A 304 -0.10 -7.46 -17.52
N THR A 305 -1.04 -7.92 -16.69
CA THR A 305 -1.80 -7.03 -15.80
C THR A 305 -1.51 -7.28 -14.33
N LEU A 306 -0.88 -8.41 -14.00
CA LEU A 306 -0.70 -8.82 -12.62
C LEU A 306 0.20 -7.86 -11.84
N MET A 307 -0.33 -7.37 -10.74
CA MET A 307 0.40 -6.72 -9.66
C MET A 307 0.01 -7.39 -8.34
N LEU A 308 0.83 -8.33 -7.89
CA LEU A 308 0.62 -9.00 -6.61
C LEU A 308 0.86 -8.03 -5.46
N ARG A 309 0.18 -8.31 -4.35
CA ARG A 309 0.41 -7.69 -3.06
C ARG A 309 0.60 -8.77 -2.01
N PRO A 310 1.41 -8.53 -0.98
CA PRO A 310 1.46 -9.46 0.13
C PRO A 310 0.06 -9.60 0.77
N SER A 311 -0.26 -10.82 1.19
CA SER A 311 -1.54 -11.12 1.84
C SER A 311 -1.63 -10.50 3.24
N GLY A 312 -2.84 -10.45 3.80
CA GLY A 312 -3.08 -9.97 5.16
C GLY A 312 -3.14 -8.45 5.32
N LEU A 313 -3.03 -7.69 4.22
CA LEU A 313 -3.25 -6.26 4.23
C LEU A 313 -4.71 -5.94 3.88
N GLU A 314 -5.43 -5.46 4.89
CA GLU A 314 -6.76 -4.87 4.73
C GLU A 314 -6.71 -3.39 5.12
N THR A 315 -7.39 -2.55 4.35
CA THR A 315 -7.46 -1.10 4.58
C THR A 315 -8.89 -0.68 4.86
N SER A 316 -9.04 0.35 5.69
CA SER A 316 -10.35 0.92 6.00
C SER A 316 -10.96 1.59 4.76
N VAL A 317 -12.18 1.14 4.42
CA VAL A 317 -12.98 1.72 3.34
C VAL A 317 -13.43 3.14 3.69
N LEU A 318 -13.81 3.38 4.94
CA LEU A 318 -14.28 4.69 5.39
C LEU A 318 -13.16 5.73 5.37
N VAL A 319 -11.94 5.33 5.73
CA VAL A 319 -10.75 6.18 5.63
C VAL A 319 -10.46 6.55 4.17
N ASP A 320 -10.62 5.61 3.24
CA ASP A 320 -10.43 5.85 1.81
C ASP A 320 -11.55 6.77 1.25
N ILE A 321 -12.83 6.55 1.61
CA ILE A 321 -13.97 7.41 1.22
C ILE A 321 -13.80 8.84 1.74
N MET A 322 -13.32 8.99 2.97
CA MET A 322 -13.05 10.29 3.58
C MET A 322 -11.74 10.92 3.11
N GLU A 323 -10.99 10.20 2.25
CA GLU A 323 -9.67 10.56 1.74
C GLU A 323 -8.70 11.00 2.85
N LEU A 324 -8.81 10.45 4.07
CA LEU A 324 -8.06 10.99 5.23
C LEU A 324 -6.54 10.95 4.98
N PHE A 325 -6.05 9.91 4.31
CA PHE A 325 -4.66 9.81 3.88
C PHE A 325 -4.56 9.90 2.36
N SER A 326 -4.10 11.04 1.86
CA SER A 326 -3.78 11.24 0.44
C SER A 326 -2.35 10.76 0.12
N PRO A 327 -2.05 10.37 -1.13
CA PRO A 327 -0.68 10.07 -1.53
C PRO A 327 0.22 11.31 -1.41
N PRO A 328 1.54 11.14 -1.18
CA PRO A 328 2.48 12.25 -1.12
C PRO A 328 2.54 13.02 -2.44
N PRO A 329 2.89 14.33 -2.41
CA PRO A 329 3.12 15.10 -3.61
C PRO A 329 4.11 14.41 -4.57
N ARG A 330 3.88 14.56 -5.88
CA ARG A 330 4.73 13.92 -6.89
C ARG A 330 6.21 14.32 -6.73
N GLN A 331 6.48 15.60 -6.52
CA GLN A 331 7.82 16.10 -6.23
C GLN A 331 7.96 16.26 -4.73
N PHE A 332 8.85 15.46 -4.12
CA PHE A 332 9.12 15.55 -2.70
C PHE A 332 10.58 15.21 -2.37
N PRO A 333 11.55 16.07 -2.78
CA PRO A 333 12.97 15.75 -2.67
C PRO A 333 13.46 15.46 -1.24
N VAL A 334 12.92 16.16 -0.24
CA VAL A 334 13.27 15.94 1.18
C VAL A 334 12.94 14.51 1.59
N LEU A 335 11.72 14.05 1.30
CA LEU A 335 11.29 12.69 1.58
C LEU A 335 12.10 11.67 0.77
N ASP A 336 12.30 11.92 -0.53
CA ASP A 336 13.06 11.04 -1.41
C ASP A 336 14.49 10.82 -0.88
N ASN A 337 15.17 11.88 -0.45
CA ASN A 337 16.51 11.79 0.14
C ASN A 337 16.53 11.01 1.45
N LEU A 338 15.55 11.23 2.33
CA LEU A 338 15.48 10.52 3.61
C LEU A 338 15.21 9.03 3.43
N ILE A 339 14.34 8.66 2.47
CA ILE A 339 14.10 7.27 2.10
C ILE A 339 15.41 6.63 1.62
N GLU A 340 16.13 7.28 0.70
CA GLU A 340 17.40 6.75 0.18
C GLU A 340 18.49 6.65 1.24
N GLU A 341 18.61 7.64 2.14
CA GLU A 341 19.53 7.58 3.26
C GLU A 341 19.21 6.40 4.19
N THR A 342 17.94 6.23 4.54
CA THR A 342 17.48 5.17 5.45
C THR A 342 17.70 3.79 4.84
N LYS A 343 17.39 3.60 3.55
CA LYS A 343 17.65 2.35 2.83
C LYS A 343 19.13 2.00 2.82
N ASP A 344 19.99 2.96 2.50
CA ASP A 344 21.43 2.77 2.41
C ASP A 344 22.01 2.41 3.79
N GLN A 345 21.74 3.23 4.79
CA GLN A 345 22.34 3.10 6.12
C GLN A 345 21.77 1.96 6.96
N LEU A 346 20.45 1.75 6.95
CA LEU A 346 19.78 0.81 7.86
C LEU A 346 19.41 -0.52 7.19
N LEU A 347 19.19 -0.53 5.88
CA LEU A 347 18.88 -1.74 5.13
C LEU A 347 20.06 -2.26 4.30
N GLY A 348 21.10 -1.45 4.08
CA GLY A 348 22.24 -1.81 3.22
C GLY A 348 21.89 -1.82 1.73
N ILE A 349 20.85 -1.06 1.34
CA ILE A 349 20.34 -1.04 -0.03
C ILE A 349 20.70 0.32 -0.66
N PRO A 350 21.85 0.45 -1.34
CA PRO A 350 22.26 1.71 -1.91
C PRO A 350 21.38 2.10 -3.10
N HIS A 351 21.25 3.40 -3.35
CA HIS A 351 20.64 3.87 -4.59
C HIS A 351 21.51 3.45 -5.80
N PRO A 352 20.94 3.00 -6.93
CA PRO A 352 21.72 2.52 -8.08
C PRO A 352 22.76 3.53 -8.58
N THR A 353 22.48 4.84 -8.54
CA THR A 353 23.45 5.89 -8.95
C THR A 353 24.70 5.95 -8.06
N ARG A 354 24.64 5.39 -6.85
CA ARG A 354 25.78 5.26 -5.92
C ARG A 354 26.44 3.89 -6.02
N ASN A 355 25.91 3.00 -6.85
CA ASN A 355 26.39 1.63 -7.05
C ASN A 355 26.52 1.31 -8.56
N ASN A 356 27.27 2.14 -9.30
CA ASN A 356 27.56 1.93 -10.74
C ASN A 356 26.32 1.71 -11.64
N PHE A 357 25.16 2.25 -11.26
CA PHE A 357 23.87 2.03 -11.93
C PHE A 357 23.42 0.57 -11.93
N GLU A 358 23.88 -0.22 -10.96
CA GLU A 358 23.52 -1.62 -10.76
C GLU A 358 22.57 -1.78 -9.57
N LEU A 359 21.62 -2.71 -9.71
CA LEU A 359 20.79 -3.17 -8.59
C LEU A 359 21.62 -4.14 -7.74
N SER A 360 21.83 -3.80 -6.47
CA SER A 360 22.55 -4.65 -5.52
C SER A 360 21.65 -5.05 -4.35
N SER A 361 21.82 -6.29 -3.90
CA SER A 361 21.23 -6.79 -2.64
C SER A 361 22.35 -6.91 -1.61
N SER A 362 22.07 -6.54 -0.35
CA SER A 362 23.05 -6.54 0.75
C SER A 362 23.42 -7.94 1.22
#